data_AF-A0A528FSP6-F1
#
_entry.id   AF-A0A528FSP6-F1
#
_cell.length_a   1.000
_cell.length_b   1.000
_cell.length_c   1.000
_cell.angle_alpha   90.00
_cell.angle_beta   90.00
_cell.angle_gamma   90.00
#
_symmetry.space_group_name_H-M   'P 1'
#
loop_
_entity.id
_entity.type
_entity.pdbx_description
1 polymer ?
#
loop_
_entity_poly.entity_id
_entity_poly.type
_entity_poly.pdbx_seq_one_letter_code
_entity_poly.pdbx_strand_id
1 'polypeptide(L)'
;PYLGGKLSPFDAWLLIRGLRTLPIRMRAHQASGLEIARRLQDQPIVEKVCHPGLANQLPAGLTGTSGLFSFVFRDGIDIRTFADRLK
;
A
#
# COMPACT_ATOMS: atom_id res chain seq x y z
N PRO A 1 -27.70 0.33 -27.11
CA PRO A 1 -27.41 -0.99 -26.49
C PRO A 1 -26.80 -0.83 -25.09
N TYR A 2 -27.48 -1.27 -24.04
CA TYR A 2 -26.90 -1.28 -22.70
C TYR A 2 -25.93 -2.45 -22.58
N LEU A 3 -24.66 -2.18 -22.27
CA LEU A 3 -23.57 -3.16 -22.24
C LEU A 3 -23.59 -4.10 -21.01
N GLY A 4 -24.63 -4.03 -20.15
CA GLY A 4 -24.87 -5.03 -19.10
C GLY A 4 -23.89 -5.07 -17.92
N GLY A 5 -22.80 -4.31 -17.91
CA GLY A 5 -21.81 -4.27 -16.82
C GLY A 5 -22.31 -3.56 -15.56
N LYS A 6 -23.29 -4.15 -14.87
CA LYS A 6 -23.87 -3.63 -13.62
C LYS A 6 -23.23 -4.29 -12.41
N LEU A 7 -23.05 -3.52 -11.34
CA LEU A 7 -22.63 -4.04 -10.05
C LEU A 7 -23.78 -4.82 -9.41
N SER A 8 -23.49 -6.00 -8.85
CA SER A 8 -24.47 -6.75 -8.06
C SER A 8 -24.95 -5.90 -6.87
N PRO A 9 -26.26 -5.91 -6.52
CA PRO A 9 -26.74 -5.21 -5.34
C PRO A 9 -26.01 -5.60 -4.04
N PHE A 10 -25.58 -6.86 -3.94
CA PHE A 10 -24.83 -7.34 -2.78
C PHE A 10 -23.40 -6.75 -2.74
N ASP A 11 -22.70 -6.67 -3.88
CA ASP A 11 -21.38 -6.04 -3.97
C ASP A 11 -21.46 -4.55 -3.67
N ALA A 12 -22.52 -3.88 -4.15
CA ALA A 12 -22.78 -2.48 -3.84
C ALA A 12 -22.98 -2.27 -2.33
N TRP A 13 -23.72 -3.16 -1.67
CA TRP A 13 -23.91 -3.11 -0.21
C TRP A 13 -22.60 -3.33 0.54
N LEU A 14 -21.76 -4.30 0.13
CA LEU A 14 -20.44 -4.53 0.73
C LEU A 14 -19.53 -3.31 0.59
N LEU A 15 -19.53 -2.67 -0.59
CA LEU A 15 -18.77 -1.46 -0.84
C LEU A 15 -19.22 -0.31 0.08
N ILE A 16 -20.53 -0.03 0.15
CA ILE A 16 -21.08 1.02 1.04
C ILE A 16 -20.75 0.73 2.51
N ARG A 17 -20.86 -0.53 2.94
CA ARG A 17 -20.47 -0.93 4.30
C ARG A 17 -18.99 -0.64 4.55
N GLY A 18 -18.10 -0.92 3.59
CA GLY A 18 -16.66 -0.65 3.68
C GLY A 18 -16.30 0.84 3.69
N LEU A 19 -17.11 1.71 3.06
CA LEU A 19 -16.88 3.16 3.04
C LEU A 19 -16.98 3.80 4.43
N ARG A 20 -17.83 3.26 5.32
CA ARG A 20 -18.00 3.78 6.69
C ARG A 20 -16.70 3.80 7.50
N THR A 21 -15.79 2.87 7.25
CA THR A 21 -14.49 2.77 7.94
C THR A 21 -13.32 3.19 7.06
N LEU A 22 -13.55 3.64 5.83
CA LEU A 22 -12.48 4.05 4.92
C LEU A 22 -11.54 5.12 5.54
N PRO A 23 -12.02 6.18 6.20
CA PRO A 23 -11.12 7.21 6.74
C PRO A 23 -10.19 6.70 7.85
N ILE A 24 -10.66 5.79 8.71
CA ILE A 24 -9.83 5.20 9.77
C ILE A 24 -8.84 4.18 9.18
N ARG A 25 -9.26 3.36 8.21
CA ARG A 25 -8.37 2.39 7.56
C ARG A 25 -7.28 3.09 6.77
N MET A 26 -7.61 4.13 6.01
CA MET A 26 -6.61 4.87 5.22
C MET A 26 -5.56 5.54 6.11
N ARG A 27 -5.96 6.15 7.23
CA ARG A 27 -5.00 6.69 8.22
C ARG A 27 -4.08 5.61 8.78
N ALA A 28 -4.63 4.44 9.13
CA ALA A 28 -3.83 3.32 9.63
C ALA A 28 -2.88 2.78 8.54
N HIS A 29 -3.37 2.58 7.32
CA HIS A 29 -2.56 2.15 6.18
C HIS A 29 -1.40 3.11 5.90
N GLN A 30 -1.65 4.43 5.92
CA GLN A 30 -0.62 5.44 5.76
C GLN A 30 0.46 5.32 6.85
N ALA A 31 0.03 5.27 8.11
CA ALA A 31 0.94 5.21 9.25
C ALA A 31 1.81 3.95 9.21
N SER A 32 1.19 2.78 9.05
CA SER A 32 1.90 1.50 9.00
C SER A 32 2.79 1.37 7.77
N GLY A 33 2.31 1.80 6.59
CA GLY A 33 3.09 1.74 5.35
C GLY A 33 4.37 2.57 5.45
N LEU A 34 4.26 3.79 5.99
CA LEU A 34 5.41 4.68 6.17
C LEU A 34 6.37 4.17 7.26
N GLU A 35 5.86 3.60 8.35
CA GLU A 35 6.68 2.99 9.39
C GLU A 35 7.50 1.82 8.83
N ILE A 36 6.85 0.88 8.13
CA ILE A 36 7.53 -0.29 7.55
C ILE A 36 8.54 0.16 6.48
N ALA A 37 8.17 1.12 5.62
CA ALA A 37 9.07 1.67 4.61
C ALA A 37 10.34 2.26 5.22
N ARG A 38 10.23 3.03 6.31
CA ARG A 38 11.39 3.56 7.04
C ARG A 38 12.24 2.43 7.64
N ARG A 39 11.60 1.46 8.30
CA ARG A 39 12.32 0.32 8.89
C ARG A 39 13.06 -0.52 7.86
N LEU A 40 12.51 -0.66 6.65
CA LEU A 40 13.16 -1.35 5.53
C LEU A 40 14.33 -0.54 4.96
N GLN A 41 14.25 0.79 4.97
CA GLN A 41 15.33 1.66 4.50
C GLN A 41 16.62 1.48 5.31
N ASP A 42 16.49 1.13 6.60
CA ASP A 42 17.62 0.88 7.50
C ASP A 42 18.19 -0.55 7.41
N GLN A 43 17.58 -1.43 6.62
CA GLN A 43 18.04 -2.82 6.50
C GLN A 43 19.23 -2.94 5.54
N PRO A 44 20.31 -3.64 5.92
CA PRO A 44 21.50 -3.75 5.08
C PRO A 44 21.25 -4.52 3.77
N ILE A 45 20.26 -5.42 3.75
CA ILE A 45 19.89 -6.21 2.57
C ILE A 45 19.00 -5.43 1.57
N VAL A 46 18.49 -4.26 1.97
CA VAL A 46 17.64 -3.41 1.12
C VAL A 46 18.54 -2.39 0.43
N GLU A 47 18.41 -2.29 -0.89
CA GLU A 47 19.11 -1.31 -1.70
C GLU A 47 18.35 0.03 -1.74
N LYS A 48 17.02 -0.03 -1.92
CA LYS A 48 16.19 1.15 -2.11
C LYS A 48 14.76 0.91 -1.64
N VAL A 49 14.15 1.93 -1.04
CA VAL A 49 12.71 1.96 -0.72
C VAL A 49 12.02 3.05 -1.54
N CYS A 50 10.88 2.70 -2.14
CA CYS A 50 10.04 3.55 -2.97
C CYS A 50 8.68 3.74 -2.27
N HIS A 51 8.57 4.81 -1.47
CA HIS A 51 7.32 5.19 -0.82
C HIS A 51 7.08 6.70 -1.06
N PRO A 52 5.91 7.14 -1.54
CA PRO A 52 5.65 8.56 -1.83
C PRO A 52 5.85 9.48 -0.61
N GLY A 53 5.49 9.00 0.58
CA GLY A 53 5.71 9.69 1.85
C GLY A 53 7.16 9.75 2.37
N LEU A 54 8.13 9.11 1.70
CA LEU A 54 9.56 9.34 1.94
C LEU A 54 10.12 10.48 1.07
N ALA A 55 9.40 10.89 0.03
CA ALA A 55 9.76 12.06 -0.77
C ALA A 55 9.37 13.35 -0.03
N ASN A 56 10.08 14.44 -0.30
CA ASN A 56 9.91 15.71 0.40
C ASN A 56 8.53 16.36 0.19
N GLN A 57 7.87 16.15 -0.96
CA GLN A 57 6.58 16.76 -1.27
C GLN A 57 5.65 15.80 -2.03
N LEU A 58 4.39 15.72 -1.57
CA LEU A 58 3.34 15.01 -2.29
C LEU A 58 2.88 15.82 -3.51
N PRO A 59 2.48 15.17 -4.61
CA PRO A 59 1.82 15.82 -5.74
C PRO A 59 0.61 16.66 -5.32
N ALA A 60 0.37 17.76 -6.04
CA ALA A 60 -0.79 18.62 -5.81
C ALA A 60 -2.11 17.80 -5.87
N GLY A 61 -2.99 18.05 -4.91
CA GLY A 61 -4.28 17.35 -4.77
C GLY A 61 -4.26 16.10 -3.90
N LEU A 62 -3.09 15.65 -3.44
CA LEU A 62 -2.98 14.55 -2.47
C LEU A 62 -2.80 15.10 -1.05
N THR A 63 -3.60 14.58 -0.12
CA THR A 63 -3.56 14.94 1.32
C THR A 63 -2.88 13.89 2.19
N GLY A 64 -2.43 12.80 1.57
CA GLY A 64 -1.86 11.66 2.26
C GLY A 64 -1.39 10.59 1.29
N THR A 65 -0.92 9.49 1.85
CA THR A 65 -0.49 8.31 1.11
C THR A 65 -1.29 7.10 1.60
N SER A 66 -1.32 6.02 0.83
CA SER A 66 -1.86 4.74 1.29
C SER A 66 -0.78 3.96 2.03
N GLY A 67 -1.00 2.66 2.24
CA GLY A 67 0.03 1.76 2.75
C GLY A 67 0.91 1.13 1.66
N LEU A 68 0.78 1.58 0.39
CA LEU A 68 1.50 0.99 -0.73
C LEU A 68 2.92 1.53 -0.85
N PHE A 69 3.89 0.63 -0.91
CA PHE A 69 5.28 0.92 -1.23
C PHE A 69 5.92 -0.27 -1.93
N SER A 70 7.08 -0.05 -2.53
CA SER A 70 7.96 -1.10 -3.02
C SER A 70 9.37 -0.88 -2.53
N PHE A 71 10.20 -1.90 -2.61
CA PHE A 71 11.62 -1.82 -2.27
C PHE A 71 12.41 -2.82 -3.11
N VAL A 72 13.70 -2.56 -3.25
CA VAL A 72 14.64 -3.36 -4.04
C VAL A 72 15.63 -3.98 -3.07
N PHE A 73 15.82 -5.29 -3.15
CA PHE A 73 16.89 -5.98 -2.42
C PHE A 73 18.22 -5.77 -3.14
N ARG A 74 19.31 -5.81 -2.37
CA ARG A 74 20.65 -5.98 -2.95
C ARG A 74 20.76 -7.33 -3.65
N ASP A 75 21.76 -7.46 -4.52
CA ASP A 75 22.06 -8.70 -5.22
C ASP A 75 22.27 -9.88 -4.26
N GLY A 76 21.90 -11.09 -4.73
CA GLY A 76 22.09 -12.34 -3.99
C GLY A 76 20.96 -12.71 -3.02
N ILE A 77 19.88 -11.93 -2.96
CA ILE A 77 18.70 -12.24 -2.16
C ILE A 77 17.66 -13.03 -2.97
N ASP A 78 17.28 -14.20 -2.49
CA ASP A 78 16.15 -14.96 -3.05
C ASP A 78 14.81 -14.40 -2.55
N ILE A 79 14.15 -13.65 -3.43
CA ILE A 79 12.85 -13.00 -3.19
C ILE A 79 11.75 -14.04 -2.90
N ARG A 80 11.78 -15.22 -3.53
CA ARG A 80 10.76 -16.26 -3.32
C ARG A 80 10.86 -16.77 -1.89
N THR A 81 12.06 -17.17 -1.46
CA THR A 81 12.28 -17.64 -0.09
C THR A 81 11.93 -16.58 0.94
N PHE A 82 12.19 -15.30 0.67
CA PHE A 82 11.75 -14.20 1.53
C PHE A 82 10.22 -14.13 1.62
N ALA A 83 9.51 -14.13 0.49
CA ALA A 83 8.06 -14.02 0.44
C ALA A 83 7.37 -15.22 1.13
N ASP A 84 7.87 -16.43 0.92
CA ASP A 84 7.34 -17.66 1.51
C ASP A 84 7.53 -17.72 3.04
N ARG A 85 8.41 -16.87 3.62
CA ARG A 85 8.65 -16.77 5.07
C ARG A 85 7.83 -15.69 5.77
N LEU A 86 7.05 -14.90 5.03
CA LEU A 86 6.12 -13.94 5.62
C LEU A 86 5.01 -14.72 6.36
N LYS A 87 4.65 -14.25 7.56
CA LYS A 87 3.62 -14.88 8.42
C LYS A 87 2.28 -14.19 8.29
#